data_AF-A0A497TEQ8-F1
#
_entry.id   AF-A0A497TEQ8-F1
#
_cell.length_a   1.000
_cell.length_b   1.000
_cell.length_c   1.000
_cell.angle_alpha   90.00
_cell.angle_beta   90.00
_cell.angle_gamma   90.00
#
_symmetry.space_group_name_H-M   'P 1'
#
loop_
_entity.id
_entity.type
_entity.pdbx_description
1 polymer ?
#
loop_
_entity_poly.entity_id
_entity_poly.type
_entity_poly.pdbx_seq_one_letter_code
_entity_poly.pdbx_strand_id
1 'polypeptide(L)'
;MTAYKGWNAKILKDGQVIGTAREVRVTVDHSLERYYIPFSRTPYEIREGQIKIDGTIRKLWVDKTYLTLLANTGTLTNFDLELQVNNLHLYIYNCKFSKGEITVPQDGWITEDLDFIGSSIAVVET
;
A
#
# COMPACT_ATOMS: atom_id res chain seq x y z
N MET A 1 2.85 6.18 14.94
CA MET A 1 2.35 4.93 14.32
C MET A 1 0.89 4.67 14.65
N THR A 2 0.02 4.85 13.65
CA THR A 2 -1.37 4.38 13.67
C THR A 2 -1.48 3.14 12.79
N ALA A 3 -2.10 2.07 13.30
CA ALA A 3 -2.28 0.82 12.56
C ALA A 3 -3.75 0.61 12.16
N TYR A 4 -3.97 0.33 10.89
CA TYR A 4 -5.27 0.00 10.30
C TYR A 4 -5.30 -1.47 9.92
N LYS A 5 -6.43 -2.12 10.16
CA LYS A 5 -6.66 -3.50 9.75
C LYS A 5 -7.93 -3.57 8.91
N GLY A 6 -7.78 -4.03 7.67
CA GLY A 6 -8.88 -4.25 6.73
C GLY A 6 -9.02 -5.73 6.38
N TRP A 7 -10.24 -6.07 5.98
CA TRP A 7 -10.58 -7.39 5.46
C TRP A 7 -11.07 -7.26 4.03
N ASN A 8 -10.82 -8.27 3.20
CA ASN A 8 -11.25 -8.31 1.80
C ASN A 8 -10.86 -7.06 1.00
N ALA A 9 -9.60 -6.64 1.13
CA ALA A 9 -9.07 -5.51 0.38
C ALA A 9 -9.02 -5.82 -1.11
N LYS A 10 -9.33 -4.84 -1.95
CA LYS A 10 -9.19 -4.94 -3.40
C LYS A 10 -7.81 -4.44 -3.80
N ILE A 11 -7.23 -5.12 -4.78
CA ILE A 11 -5.97 -4.73 -5.37
C ILE A 11 -6.26 -4.24 -6.77
N LEU A 12 -5.82 -3.03 -7.04
CA LEU A 12 -6.04 -2.34 -8.29
C LEU A 12 -4.72 -2.15 -9.03
N LYS A 13 -4.80 -2.24 -10.35
CA LYS A 13 -3.73 -1.89 -11.27
C LYS A 13 -4.30 -0.98 -12.33
N ASP A 14 -3.71 0.20 -12.48
CA ASP A 14 -4.14 1.20 -13.47
C ASP A 14 -5.65 1.52 -13.38
N GLY A 15 -6.18 1.56 -12.15
CA GLY A 15 -7.58 1.83 -11.84
C GLY A 15 -8.54 0.62 -11.98
N GLN A 16 -8.05 -0.56 -12.36
CA GLN A 16 -8.86 -1.76 -12.52
C GLN A 16 -8.59 -2.79 -11.42
N VAL A 17 -9.63 -3.46 -10.91
CA VAL A 17 -9.49 -4.47 -9.86
C VAL A 17 -8.94 -5.75 -10.46
N ILE A 18 -7.74 -6.14 -10.03
CA ILE A 18 -7.02 -7.33 -10.51
C ILE A 18 -7.02 -8.48 -9.51
N GLY A 19 -7.45 -8.23 -8.27
CA GLY A 19 -7.37 -9.22 -7.22
C GLY A 19 -7.94 -8.76 -5.90
N THR A 20 -7.90 -9.66 -4.94
CA THR A 20 -8.39 -9.45 -3.58
C THR A 20 -7.42 -10.02 -2.56
N ALA A 21 -7.20 -9.31 -1.47
CA ALA A 21 -6.46 -9.76 -0.31
C ALA A 21 -7.40 -9.99 0.87
N ARG A 22 -7.30 -11.15 1.51
CA ARG A 22 -8.22 -11.49 2.62
C ARG A 22 -8.00 -10.63 3.86
N GLU A 23 -6.74 -10.39 4.21
CA GLU A 23 -6.38 -9.61 5.39
C GLU A 23 -5.23 -8.68 5.01
N VAL A 24 -5.40 -7.39 5.33
CA VAL A 24 -4.38 -6.36 5.10
C VAL A 24 -4.20 -5.57 6.38
N ARG A 25 -2.94 -5.45 6.79
CA ARG A 25 -2.55 -4.58 7.90
C ARG A 25 -1.67 -3.48 7.35
N VAL A 26 -1.99 -2.25 7.72
CA VAL A 26 -1.30 -1.04 7.26
C VAL A 26 -0.88 -0.25 8.47
N THR A 27 0.34 0.22 8.49
CA THR A 27 0.86 1.09 9.52
C THR A 27 1.32 2.38 8.88
N VAL A 28 0.77 3.49 9.37
CA VAL A 28 1.13 4.83 8.93
C VAL A 28 1.91 5.48 10.06
N ASP A 29 3.11 5.93 9.74
CA ASP A 29 3.93 6.72 10.64
C ASP A 29 4.18 8.11 10.08
N HIS A 30 3.95 9.11 10.92
CA HIS A 30 4.16 10.51 10.60
C HIS A 30 5.43 10.95 11.33
N SER A 31 6.48 11.24 10.56
CA SER A 31 7.68 11.86 11.12
C SER A 31 7.48 13.36 11.28
N LEU A 32 8.08 13.95 12.31
CA LEU A 32 8.16 15.39 12.48
C LEU A 32 9.62 15.81 12.34
N GLU A 33 9.87 16.75 11.43
CA GLU A 33 11.21 17.24 11.14
C GLU A 33 11.41 18.66 11.66
N ARG A 34 12.58 18.90 12.24
CA ARG A 34 12.98 20.23 12.71
C ARG A 34 13.58 21.00 11.55
N TYR A 35 12.88 22.05 11.10
CA TYR A 35 13.37 22.93 10.05
C TYR A 35 14.30 23.99 10.63
N TYR A 36 15.51 24.08 10.07
CA TYR A 36 16.52 25.08 10.45
C TYR A 36 16.71 26.07 9.32
N ILE A 37 16.65 27.36 9.64
CA ILE A 37 17.12 28.42 8.75
C ILE A 37 18.66 28.47 8.76
N PRO A 38 19.32 28.90 7.66
CA PRO A 38 20.77 29.04 7.63
C PRO A 38 21.27 29.89 8.79
N PHE A 39 22.37 29.46 9.43
CA PHE A 39 23.02 30.12 10.57
C PHE A 39 22.27 30.10 11.91
N SER A 40 21.13 29.41 12.04
CA SER A 40 20.47 29.21 13.33
C SER A 40 20.80 27.85 13.97
N ARG A 41 21.07 27.85 15.28
CA ARG A 41 21.24 26.63 16.09
C ARG A 41 19.93 26.16 16.72
N THR A 42 18.89 26.98 16.66
CA THR A 42 17.54 26.65 17.13
C THR A 42 16.62 26.41 15.93
N PRO A 43 15.75 25.38 16.00
CA PRO A 43 14.80 25.12 14.94
C PRO A 43 13.81 26.27 14.84
N TYR A 44 13.55 26.73 13.62
CA TYR A 44 12.59 27.80 13.35
C TYR A 44 11.15 27.29 13.46
N GLU A 45 10.91 26.06 13.01
CA GLU A 45 9.59 25.42 12.98
C GLU A 45 9.75 23.89 13.01
N ILE A 46 8.75 23.19 13.55
CA ILE A 46 8.58 21.74 13.39
C ILE A 46 7.60 21.52 12.25
N ARG A 47 8.04 20.84 11.18
CA ARG A 47 7.23 20.55 10.00
C ARG A 47 6.87 19.07 9.93
N GLU A 48 5.78 18.77 9.24
CA GLU A 48 5.47 17.39 8.86
C GLU A 48 6.59 16.87 7.96
N GLY A 49 7.27 15.83 8.44
CA GLY A 49 8.31 15.12 7.71
C GLY A 49 7.74 14.04 6.82
N GLN A 50 8.58 13.11 6.39
CA GLN A 50 8.16 12.02 5.52
C GLN A 50 7.07 11.14 6.19
N ILE A 51 5.99 10.87 5.45
CA ILE A 51 4.99 9.87 5.82
C ILE A 51 5.53 8.50 5.39
N LYS A 52 5.61 7.56 6.33
CA LYS A 52 6.00 6.19 6.07
C LYS A 52 4.78 5.29 6.13
N ILE A 53 4.50 4.58 5.04
CA ILE A 53 3.39 3.64 4.94
C ILE A 53 3.97 2.25 4.70
N ASP A 54 3.90 1.40 5.71
CA ASP A 54 4.31 -0.01 5.63
C ASP A 54 3.08 -0.89 5.85
N GLY A 55 3.01 -2.03 5.17
CA GLY A 55 1.92 -2.96 5.40
C GLY A 55 2.27 -4.40 5.08
N THR A 56 1.41 -5.31 5.54
CA THR A 56 1.50 -6.74 5.27
C THR A 56 0.17 -7.23 4.73
N ILE A 57 0.22 -7.97 3.64
CA ILE A 57 -0.91 -8.61 2.97
C ILE A 57 -0.84 -10.11 3.24
N ARG A 58 -1.99 -10.72 3.56
CA ARG A 58 -2.12 -12.17 3.72
C ARG A 58 -3.19 -12.74 2.81
N LYS A 59 -2.90 -13.93 2.28
CA LYS A 59 -3.79 -14.69 1.37
C LYS A 59 -4.27 -13.79 0.24
N LEU A 60 -3.31 -13.45 -0.60
CA LEU A 60 -3.51 -12.64 -1.78
C LEU A 60 -4.01 -13.54 -2.92
N TRP A 61 -5.07 -13.12 -3.61
CA TRP A 61 -5.46 -13.68 -4.89
C TRP A 61 -5.36 -12.62 -5.98
N VAL A 62 -4.73 -12.95 -7.10
CA VAL A 62 -4.58 -12.09 -8.27
C VAL A 62 -4.96 -12.88 -9.52
N ASP A 63 -5.80 -12.31 -10.36
CA ASP A 63 -6.11 -12.87 -11.68
C ASP A 63 -4.93 -12.63 -12.63
N LYS A 64 -4.19 -13.70 -12.95
CA LYS A 64 -3.02 -13.65 -13.84
C LYS A 64 -3.38 -13.29 -15.28
N THR A 65 -4.53 -13.74 -15.78
CA THR A 65 -5.00 -13.43 -17.13
C THR A 65 -5.28 -11.94 -17.24
N TYR A 66 -5.97 -11.39 -16.24
CA TYR A 66 -6.29 -9.98 -16.20
C TYR A 66 -5.05 -9.10 -15.96
N LEU A 67 -4.14 -9.54 -15.08
CA LEU A 67 -2.84 -8.88 -14.89
C LEU A 67 -2.03 -8.83 -16.20
N THR A 68 -2.01 -9.92 -16.96
CA THR A 68 -1.27 -9.99 -18.23
C THR A 68 -1.89 -9.05 -19.27
N LEU A 69 -3.21 -8.91 -19.28
CA LEU A 69 -3.90 -7.97 -20.18
C LEU A 69 -3.58 -6.51 -19.88
N LEU A 70 -3.48 -6.14 -18.60
CA LEU A 70 -3.22 -4.75 -18.17
C LEU A 70 -1.73 -4.39 -18.21
N ALA A 71 -0.89 -5.25 -17.64
CA ALA A 71 0.54 -4.97 -17.46
C ALA A 71 1.41 -5.52 -18.58
N ASN A 72 0.86 -6.34 -19.49
CA ASN A 72 1.62 -7.12 -20.48
C ASN A 72 2.72 -8.01 -19.84
N THR A 73 2.61 -8.28 -18.54
CA THR A 73 3.54 -9.10 -17.76
C THR A 73 2.78 -10.07 -16.86
N GLY A 74 3.45 -11.15 -16.46
CA GLY A 74 2.92 -12.10 -15.46
C GLY A 74 3.32 -11.76 -14.01
N THR A 75 3.90 -10.58 -13.78
CA THR A 75 4.46 -10.15 -12.49
C THR A 75 3.76 -8.88 -12.00
N LEU A 76 3.48 -8.83 -10.70
CA LEU A 76 2.90 -7.66 -10.05
C LEU A 76 4.02 -6.82 -9.42
N THR A 77 4.28 -5.65 -9.99
CA THR A 77 5.37 -4.73 -9.58
C THR A 77 4.85 -3.59 -8.72
N ASN A 78 3.85 -2.86 -9.22
CA ASN A 78 3.18 -1.78 -8.50
C ASN A 78 1.68 -2.01 -8.54
N PHE A 79 0.99 -1.62 -7.47
CA PHE A 79 -0.46 -1.73 -7.34
C PHE A 79 -1.01 -0.63 -6.44
N ASP A 80 -2.31 -0.41 -6.49
CA ASP A 80 -3.05 0.37 -5.51
C ASP A 80 -3.88 -0.58 -4.66
N LEU A 81 -4.16 -0.18 -3.42
CA LEU A 81 -4.90 -1.01 -2.47
C LEU A 81 -6.07 -0.22 -1.91
N GLU A 82 -7.26 -0.80 -2.02
CA GLU A 82 -8.47 -0.29 -1.38
C GLU A 82 -8.87 -1.26 -0.28
N LEU A 83 -8.91 -0.79 0.96
CA LEU A 83 -9.42 -1.57 2.09
C LEU A 83 -10.55 -0.81 2.79
N GLN A 84 -11.54 -1.55 3.27
CA GLN A 84 -12.57 -1.01 4.14
C GLN A 84 -12.18 -1.25 5.60
N VAL A 85 -12.21 -0.19 6.39
CA VAL A 85 -12.00 -0.23 7.84
C VAL A 85 -13.21 0.43 8.50
N ASN A 86 -14.10 -0.39 9.06
CA ASN A 86 -15.41 0.06 9.57
C ASN A 86 -16.21 0.80 8.47
N ASN A 87 -16.54 2.08 8.67
CA ASN A 87 -17.28 2.93 7.73
C ASN A 87 -16.36 3.85 6.91
N LEU A 88 -15.07 3.51 6.81
CA LEU A 88 -14.07 4.27 6.07
C LEU A 88 -13.47 3.41 4.96
N HIS A 89 -13.33 4.01 3.77
CA HIS A 89 -12.49 3.47 2.70
C HIS A 89 -11.10 4.07 2.82
N LEU A 90 -10.10 3.20 2.99
CA LEU A 90 -8.69 3.56 2.91
C LEU A 90 -8.17 3.18 1.53
N TYR A 91 -7.68 4.17 0.79
CA TYR A 91 -6.98 3.99 -0.48
C TYR A 91 -5.50 4.23 -0.27
N ILE A 92 -4.67 3.27 -0.69
CA ILE A 92 -3.21 3.37 -0.62
C ILE A 92 -2.68 3.28 -2.03
N TYR A 93 -1.96 4.33 -2.44
CA TYR A 93 -1.52 4.50 -3.82
C TYR A 93 -0.04 4.19 -3.99
N ASN A 94 0.28 3.68 -5.18
CA ASN A 94 1.63 3.34 -5.63
C ASN A 94 2.35 2.44 -4.61
N CYS A 95 1.68 1.36 -4.24
CA CYS A 95 2.23 0.30 -3.41
C CYS A 95 3.22 -0.54 -4.21
N LYS A 96 4.31 -0.95 -3.55
CA LYS A 96 5.28 -1.92 -4.05
C LYS A 96 5.56 -2.96 -2.98
N PHE A 97 5.75 -4.21 -3.39
CA PHE A 97 6.20 -5.24 -2.45
C PHE A 97 7.66 -4.98 -2.05
N SER A 98 8.03 -5.35 -0.82
CA SER A 98 9.41 -5.19 -0.33
C SER A 98 10.43 -5.99 -1.16
N LYS A 99 9.98 -7.07 -1.80
CA LYS A 99 10.78 -7.88 -2.74
C LYS A 99 10.84 -7.30 -4.15
N GLY A 100 10.20 -6.16 -4.40
CA GLY A 100 10.16 -5.45 -5.69
C GLY A 100 9.07 -5.98 -6.64
N GLU A 101 9.10 -7.27 -6.95
CA GLU A 101 8.11 -7.92 -7.80
C GLU A 101 7.70 -9.29 -7.25
N ILE A 102 6.48 -9.69 -7.56
CA ILE A 102 5.98 -11.01 -7.21
C ILE A 102 5.49 -11.71 -8.47
N THR A 103 6.03 -12.90 -8.70
CA THR A 103 5.54 -13.82 -9.72
C THR A 103 4.25 -14.45 -9.25
N VAL A 104 3.16 -14.16 -9.96
CA VAL A 104 1.85 -14.74 -9.63
C VAL A 104 1.80 -16.18 -10.14
N PRO A 105 1.53 -17.17 -9.25
CA PRO A 105 1.35 -18.56 -9.65
C PRO A 105 0.16 -18.73 -10.61
N GLN A 106 0.05 -19.89 -11.26
CA GLN A 106 -0.99 -20.11 -12.27
C GLN A 106 -2.42 -20.11 -11.69
N ASP A 107 -2.58 -20.54 -10.44
CA ASP A 107 -3.85 -20.54 -9.72
C ASP A 107 -4.25 -19.15 -9.18
N GLY A 108 -3.34 -18.17 -9.28
CA GLY A 108 -3.53 -16.81 -8.81
C GLY A 108 -3.41 -16.64 -7.28
N TRP A 109 -3.23 -17.72 -6.51
CA TRP A 109 -3.20 -17.65 -5.05
C TRP A 109 -1.77 -17.55 -4.54
N ILE A 110 -1.54 -16.52 -3.73
CA ILE A 110 -0.31 -16.33 -2.97
C ILE A 110 -0.67 -16.45 -1.49
N THR A 111 -0.29 -17.58 -0.91
CA THR A 111 -0.57 -17.91 0.50
C THR A 111 0.45 -17.35 1.47
N GLU A 112 1.58 -16.87 0.96
CA GLU A 112 2.64 -16.26 1.76
C GLU A 112 2.22 -14.88 2.28
N ASP A 113 2.75 -14.52 3.44
CA ASP A 113 2.65 -13.16 3.97
C ASP A 113 3.59 -12.26 3.16
N LEU A 114 3.04 -11.18 2.61
CA LEU A 114 3.77 -10.27 1.73
C LEU A 114 3.81 -8.87 2.33
N ASP A 115 5.01 -8.37 2.56
CA ASP A 115 5.21 -6.99 2.99
C ASP A 115 5.25 -6.05 1.79
N PHE A 116 4.67 -4.86 1.98
CA PHE A 116 4.62 -3.80 0.99
C PHE A 116 4.85 -2.43 1.62
N ILE A 117 5.25 -1.49 0.77
CA ILE A 117 5.41 -0.08 1.09
C ILE A 117 4.48 0.73 0.19
N GLY A 118 3.79 1.71 0.77
CA GLY A 118 2.91 2.64 0.06
C GLY A 118 3.52 4.03 -0.06
N SER A 119 3.14 4.78 -1.09
CA SER A 119 3.63 6.16 -1.28
C SER A 119 2.66 7.20 -0.70
N SER A 120 1.36 6.96 -0.82
CA SER A 120 0.33 7.89 -0.37
C SER A 120 -0.88 7.13 0.17
N ILE A 121 -1.63 7.76 1.07
CA ILE A 121 -2.86 7.24 1.65
C ILE A 121 -3.96 8.30 1.58
N ALA A 122 -5.17 7.90 1.20
CA ALA A 122 -6.38 8.71 1.28
C ALA A 122 -7.44 7.95 2.09
N VAL A 123 -8.19 8.70 2.89
CA VAL A 123 -9.30 8.19 3.68
C VAL A 123 -10.57 8.86 3.19
N VAL A 124 -11.57 8.06 2.83
CA VAL A 124 -12.86 8.55 2.34
C VAL A 124 -13.95 7.98 3.24
N GLU A 125 -14.80 8.85 3.78
CA GLU A 125 -16.00 8.46 4.52
C GLU A 125 -17.05 7.90 3.55
N THR A 126 -17.75 6.86 3.97
CA THR A 126 -18.75 6.15 3.15
C THR A 126 -20.13 6.76 3.32
#